data_AF-A0A9D6CMJ1-F1
#
_entry.id   AF-A0A9D6CMJ1-F1
#
_cell.length_a   1.000
_cell.length_b   1.000
_cell.length_c   1.000
_cell.angle_alpha   90.00
_cell.angle_beta   90.00
_cell.angle_gamma   90.00
#
_symmetry.space_group_name_H-M   'P 1'
#
loop_
_entity.id
_entity.type
_entity.pdbx_description
1 polymer ?
#
loop_
_entity_poly.entity_id
_entity_poly.type
_entity_poly.pdbx_seq_one_letter_code
_entity_poly.pdbx_strand_id
1 'polypeptide(L)'
;MSRQIVLRLMLVVLGIAAVLSIYSIFAGSTVSWRIVGTAFTLAVAIGLVVPCVPGDAGQRTDLLQRTLIAHWLLGATLVVGAIWLSMGVSPLWTLEWLWVWLWLGNPAIFVATLAMRHRRRQERALARAEWIAIVGALVALAAGFATAVVSRGRGIELSLTLGFVLLGGAVMMAMSAFGLRAPSTDRFAPIPGRTRIGALVGLVGVAAAGLWCVLGAIEIIDDMRAAAGGFNQPFQTRSTRWLVCIAAASVSIPCGIASVLGISRVQGPLRWIGRFAIASAACLGGLNAYQALASIGSFQVWEDPFLRQVNIALVVSSAAALVASLVVMRINRGRVVADEPINRLDWTCPRCALKSQIAPGDHTCAACGLFVSIMLRDDRCPKCGYDLHAQPADAPHCPECGRERQTTGLTSA
;
A
#
# COMPACT_ATOMS: atom_id res chain seq x y z
N MET A 1 -9.00 16.39 -17.56
CA MET A 1 -9.17 14.91 -17.49
C MET A 1 -9.52 14.57 -16.06
N SER A 2 -10.70 13.98 -15.78
CA SER A 2 -11.14 13.78 -14.40
C SER A 2 -10.34 12.68 -13.71
N ARG A 3 -10.09 12.83 -12.41
CA ARG A 3 -9.34 11.88 -11.57
C ARG A 3 -9.92 10.47 -11.64
N GLN A 4 -11.23 10.35 -11.76
CA GLN A 4 -11.90 9.06 -11.93
C GLN A 4 -11.48 8.35 -13.21
N ILE A 5 -11.25 9.07 -14.31
CA ILE A 5 -10.80 8.47 -15.57
C ILE A 5 -9.40 7.88 -15.38
N VAL A 6 -8.50 8.61 -14.72
CA VAL A 6 -7.14 8.11 -14.44
C VAL A 6 -7.18 6.86 -13.57
N LEU A 7 -7.95 6.87 -12.47
CA LEU A 7 -8.05 5.71 -11.58
C LEU A 7 -8.71 4.50 -12.25
N ARG A 8 -9.72 4.72 -13.11
CA ARG A 8 -10.33 3.65 -13.93
C ARG A 8 -9.34 3.09 -14.94
N LEU A 9 -8.58 3.95 -15.62
CA LEU A 9 -7.56 3.53 -16.57
C LEU A 9 -6.46 2.73 -15.86
N MET A 10 -6.04 3.12 -14.66
CA MET A 10 -5.11 2.35 -13.84
C MET A 10 -5.65 0.96 -13.49
N LEU A 11 -6.94 0.85 -13.13
CA LEU A 11 -7.57 -0.46 -12.88
C LEU A 11 -7.62 -1.34 -14.14
N VAL A 12 -7.88 -0.75 -15.31
CA VAL A 12 -7.84 -1.48 -16.59
C VAL A 12 -6.43 -1.98 -16.88
N VAL A 13 -5.40 -1.13 -16.71
CA VAL A 13 -4.00 -1.50 -16.91
C VAL A 13 -3.58 -2.62 -15.94
N LEU A 14 -4.01 -2.56 -14.68
CA LEU A 14 -3.76 -3.62 -13.70
C LEU A 14 -4.48 -4.93 -14.06
N GLY A 15 -5.70 -4.84 -14.60
CA GLY A 15 -6.43 -6.00 -15.12
C GLY A 15 -5.71 -6.66 -16.29
N ILE A 16 -5.23 -5.86 -17.25
CA ILE A 16 -4.43 -6.35 -18.38
C ILE A 16 -3.13 -6.98 -17.88
N ALA A 17 -2.44 -6.34 -16.93
CA ALA A 17 -1.23 -6.90 -16.33
C ALA A 17 -1.48 -8.27 -15.66
N ALA A 18 -2.60 -8.43 -14.96
CA ALA A 18 -2.99 -9.70 -14.36
C ALA A 18 -3.26 -10.78 -15.43
N VAL A 19 -3.99 -10.45 -16.51
CA VAL A 19 -4.24 -11.38 -17.63
C VAL A 19 -2.94 -11.78 -18.33
N LEU A 20 -2.07 -10.82 -18.62
CA LEU A 20 -0.77 -11.08 -19.22
C LEU A 20 0.12 -11.96 -18.32
N SER A 21 -0.01 -11.83 -17.00
CA SER A 21 0.72 -12.68 -16.07
C SER A 21 0.25 -14.14 -16.11
N ILE A 22 -1.05 -14.39 -16.26
CA ILE A 22 -1.59 -15.74 -16.46
C ILE A 22 -1.13 -16.29 -17.81
N TYR A 23 -1.17 -15.46 -18.86
CA TYR A 23 -0.68 -15.84 -20.18
C TYR A 23 0.82 -16.21 -20.17
N SER A 24 1.63 -15.56 -19.32
CA SER A 24 3.07 -15.81 -19.21
C SER A 24 3.43 -17.23 -18.77
N ILE A 25 2.48 -17.96 -18.16
CA ILE A 25 2.63 -19.39 -17.85
C ILE A 25 2.80 -20.20 -19.14
N PHE A 26 2.15 -19.80 -20.22
CA PHE A 26 2.16 -20.54 -21.50
C PHE A 26 3.19 -20.00 -22.51
N ALA A 27 3.73 -18.80 -22.28
CA ALA A 27 4.67 -18.16 -23.18
C ALA A 27 6.13 -18.46 -22.82
N GLY A 28 7.02 -18.44 -23.83
CA GLY A 28 8.45 -18.77 -23.69
C GLY A 28 9.17 -17.97 -22.59
N SER A 29 10.14 -18.63 -21.93
CA SER A 29 10.68 -18.23 -20.62
C SER A 29 11.32 -16.84 -20.56
N THR A 30 11.96 -16.38 -21.63
CA THR A 30 12.73 -15.13 -21.63
C THR A 30 11.86 -13.88 -21.76
N VAL A 31 10.91 -13.89 -22.70
CA VAL A 31 9.98 -12.77 -22.91
C VAL A 31 8.96 -12.70 -21.77
N SER A 32 8.46 -13.84 -21.31
CA SER A 32 7.54 -13.94 -20.18
C SER A 32 8.09 -13.26 -18.93
N TRP A 33 9.34 -13.56 -18.55
CA TRP A 33 9.96 -12.95 -17.38
C TRP A 33 10.08 -11.43 -17.48
N ARG A 34 10.35 -10.90 -18.67
CA ARG A 34 10.46 -9.44 -18.88
C ARG A 34 9.14 -8.72 -18.77
N ILE A 35 8.10 -9.29 -19.39
CA ILE A 35 6.73 -8.76 -19.31
C ILE A 35 6.27 -8.75 -17.84
N VAL A 36 6.48 -9.86 -17.15
CA VAL A 36 6.16 -10.03 -15.73
C VAL A 36 6.93 -9.02 -14.88
N GLY A 37 8.25 -8.96 -15.02
CA GLY A 37 9.09 -8.04 -14.25
C GLY A 37 8.64 -6.59 -14.46
N THR A 38 8.36 -6.20 -15.70
CA THR A 38 7.87 -4.86 -16.02
C THR A 38 6.53 -4.57 -15.36
N ALA A 39 5.57 -5.50 -15.46
CA ALA A 39 4.26 -5.37 -14.84
C ALA A 39 4.36 -5.25 -13.31
N PHE A 40 5.20 -6.08 -12.69
CA PHE A 40 5.45 -6.05 -11.24
C PHE A 40 6.08 -4.72 -10.80
N THR A 41 7.13 -4.26 -11.49
CA THR A 41 7.80 -2.99 -11.18
C THR A 41 6.83 -1.81 -11.31
N LEU A 42 6.03 -1.76 -12.38
CA LEU A 42 5.03 -0.72 -12.55
C LEU A 42 3.94 -0.77 -11.48
N ALA A 43 3.47 -1.96 -11.11
CA ALA A 43 2.50 -2.15 -10.04
C ALA A 43 3.06 -1.59 -8.72
N VAL A 44 4.28 -1.97 -8.33
CA VAL A 44 4.94 -1.47 -7.11
C VAL A 44 5.07 0.05 -7.15
N ALA A 45 5.57 0.61 -8.26
CA ALA A 45 5.74 2.05 -8.42
C ALA A 45 4.41 2.81 -8.28
N ILE A 46 3.35 2.31 -8.91
CA ILE A 46 2.00 2.86 -8.79
C ILE A 46 1.51 2.77 -7.35
N GLY A 47 1.68 1.63 -6.68
CA GLY A 47 1.29 1.41 -5.29
C GLY A 47 1.98 2.40 -4.33
N LEU A 48 3.22 2.79 -4.63
CA LEU A 48 3.99 3.78 -3.87
C LEU A 48 3.61 5.22 -4.22
N VAL A 49 3.24 5.50 -5.47
CA VAL A 49 2.82 6.83 -5.94
C VAL A 49 1.40 7.20 -5.48
N VAL A 50 0.45 6.26 -5.50
CA VAL A 50 -0.98 6.52 -5.19
C VAL A 50 -1.20 7.19 -3.82
N PRO A 51 -0.53 6.78 -2.73
CA PRO A 51 -0.63 7.44 -1.43
C PRO A 51 -0.12 8.88 -1.42
N CYS A 52 0.83 9.21 -2.30
CA CYS A 52 1.44 10.53 -2.40
C CYS A 52 0.56 11.53 -3.18
N VAL A 53 -0.39 11.05 -3.97
CA VAL A 53 -1.31 11.92 -4.71
C VAL A 53 -2.34 12.53 -3.75
N PRO A 54 -2.50 13.87 -3.70
CA PRO A 54 -3.42 14.54 -2.79
C PRO A 54 -4.87 14.06 -2.93
N GLY A 55 -5.60 14.18 -1.83
CA GLY A 55 -6.99 13.74 -1.72
C GLY A 55 -7.93 14.58 -2.56
N ASP A 56 -7.66 15.88 -2.66
CA ASP A 56 -8.59 16.86 -3.19
C ASP A 56 -7.99 17.55 -4.41
N ALA A 57 -8.83 17.79 -5.44
CA ALA A 57 -8.40 18.42 -6.69
C ALA A 57 -7.87 19.86 -6.49
N GLY A 58 -8.27 20.53 -5.40
CA GLY A 58 -7.79 21.86 -5.04
C GLY A 58 -6.52 21.88 -4.19
N GLN A 59 -6.09 20.73 -3.65
CA GLN A 59 -4.91 20.69 -2.80
C GLN A 59 -3.66 20.66 -3.67
N ARG A 60 -2.89 21.76 -3.67
CA ARG A 60 -1.61 21.82 -4.38
C ARG A 60 -0.71 20.68 -3.89
N THR A 61 -0.19 19.91 -4.83
CA THR A 61 0.84 18.90 -4.56
C THR A 61 2.04 19.59 -3.94
N ASP A 62 2.35 19.20 -2.70
CA ASP A 62 3.53 19.70 -2.00
C ASP A 62 4.79 19.32 -2.79
N LEU A 63 5.85 20.12 -2.72
CA LEU A 63 7.14 19.84 -3.35
C LEU A 63 7.62 18.43 -2.97
N LEU A 64 7.36 18.02 -1.74
CA LEU A 64 7.67 16.70 -1.22
C LEU A 64 6.92 15.55 -1.90
N GLN A 65 5.63 15.74 -2.16
CA GLN A 65 4.84 14.73 -2.88
C GLN A 65 5.35 14.59 -4.31
N ARG A 66 5.73 15.71 -4.95
CA ARG A 66 6.30 15.70 -6.30
C ARG A 66 7.64 14.98 -6.34
N THR A 67 8.53 15.23 -5.37
CA THR A 67 9.84 14.56 -5.31
C THR A 67 9.68 13.06 -5.05
N LEU A 68 8.75 12.65 -4.17
CA LEU A 68 8.44 11.23 -3.95
C LEU A 68 7.92 10.56 -5.21
N ILE A 69 6.97 11.19 -5.90
CA ILE A 69 6.40 10.64 -7.15
C ILE A 69 7.50 10.52 -8.21
N ALA A 70 8.30 11.57 -8.41
CA ALA A 70 9.41 11.55 -9.37
C ALA A 70 10.44 10.47 -9.03
N HIS A 71 10.78 10.30 -7.74
CA HIS A 71 11.74 9.31 -7.30
C HIS A 71 11.29 7.88 -7.59
N TRP A 72 10.04 7.53 -7.28
CA TRP A 72 9.50 6.19 -7.53
C TRP A 72 9.32 5.91 -9.02
N LEU A 73 8.89 6.90 -9.80
CA LEU A 73 8.79 6.76 -11.25
C LEU A 73 10.16 6.55 -11.89
N LEU A 74 11.18 7.33 -11.48
CA LEU A 74 12.55 7.16 -11.97
C LEU A 74 13.10 5.77 -11.64
N GLY A 75 12.92 5.30 -10.41
CA GLY A 75 13.34 3.95 -10.00
C GLY A 75 12.65 2.86 -10.81
N ALA A 76 11.35 2.99 -11.02
CA ALA A 76 10.58 2.08 -11.85
C ALA A 76 11.12 2.04 -13.29
N THR A 77 11.38 3.21 -13.88
CA THR A 77 11.94 3.31 -15.23
C THR A 77 13.34 2.69 -15.31
N LEU A 78 14.20 2.88 -14.30
CA LEU A 78 15.51 2.26 -14.24
C LEU A 78 15.44 0.73 -14.15
N VAL A 79 14.54 0.20 -13.31
CA VAL A 79 14.35 -1.26 -13.17
C VAL A 79 13.77 -1.86 -14.44
N VAL A 80 12.75 -1.23 -15.04
CA VAL A 80 12.20 -1.65 -16.34
C VAL A 80 13.29 -1.58 -17.41
N GLY A 81 14.08 -0.51 -17.44
CA GLY A 81 15.26 -0.39 -18.28
C GLY A 81 16.21 -1.57 -18.10
N ALA A 82 16.56 -1.94 -16.86
CA ALA A 82 17.44 -3.07 -16.58
C ALA A 82 16.87 -4.42 -17.06
N ILE A 83 15.56 -4.63 -16.92
CA ILE A 83 14.87 -5.83 -17.41
C ILE A 83 15.03 -5.99 -18.93
N TRP A 84 14.88 -4.89 -19.68
CA TRP A 84 14.88 -4.90 -21.15
C TRP A 84 16.28 -4.69 -21.79
N LEU A 85 17.13 -3.86 -21.19
CA LEU A 85 18.46 -3.48 -21.70
C LEU A 85 19.53 -4.54 -21.49
N SER A 86 19.22 -5.66 -20.84
CA SER A 86 20.06 -6.86 -20.78
C SER A 86 20.48 -7.43 -22.15
N MET A 87 20.03 -6.84 -23.26
CA MET A 87 20.43 -7.16 -24.64
C MET A 87 21.50 -6.24 -25.25
N GLY A 88 21.85 -5.10 -24.65
CA GLY A 88 22.71 -4.11 -25.33
C GLY A 88 23.62 -3.26 -24.46
N VAL A 89 23.48 -3.29 -23.13
CA VAL A 89 24.32 -2.52 -22.20
C VAL A 89 24.90 -3.47 -21.15
N SER A 90 26.16 -3.27 -20.76
CA SER A 90 26.81 -4.14 -19.77
C SER A 90 25.99 -4.16 -18.45
N PRO A 91 25.73 -5.32 -17.84
CA PRO A 91 24.93 -5.46 -16.62
C PRO A 91 25.43 -4.61 -15.43
N LEU A 92 26.72 -4.29 -15.43
CA LEU A 92 27.37 -3.48 -14.39
C LEU A 92 26.81 -2.06 -14.33
N TRP A 93 26.57 -1.42 -15.48
CA TRP A 93 26.09 -0.03 -15.52
C TRP A 93 24.68 0.10 -14.94
N THR A 94 23.77 -0.81 -15.29
CA THR A 94 22.40 -0.81 -14.76
C THR A 94 22.37 -1.07 -13.25
N LEU A 95 23.25 -1.92 -12.73
CA LEU A 95 23.40 -2.15 -11.28
C LEU A 95 23.94 -0.92 -10.55
N GLU A 96 24.90 -0.21 -11.13
CA GLU A 96 25.45 1.03 -10.56
C GLU A 96 24.40 2.14 -10.47
N TRP A 97 23.59 2.34 -11.52
CA TRP A 97 22.50 3.33 -11.48
C TRP A 97 21.39 2.95 -10.48
N LEU A 98 21.10 1.66 -10.34
CA LEU A 98 20.19 1.16 -9.30
C LEU A 98 20.75 1.41 -7.90
N TRP A 99 22.08 1.26 -7.72
CA TRP A 99 22.78 1.61 -6.49
C TRP A 99 22.68 3.10 -6.17
N VAL A 100 23.02 3.95 -7.12
CA VAL A 100 22.92 5.42 -6.97
C VAL A 100 21.49 5.80 -6.60
N TRP A 101 20.48 5.24 -7.26
CA TRP A 101 19.08 5.48 -6.93
C TRP A 101 18.70 4.99 -5.53
N LEU A 102 19.11 3.76 -5.16
CA LEU A 102 18.79 3.17 -3.85
C LEU A 102 19.46 3.95 -2.70
N TRP A 103 20.72 4.34 -2.87
CA TRP A 103 21.54 4.93 -1.81
C TRP A 103 21.40 6.44 -1.69
N LEU A 104 21.16 7.18 -2.77
CA LEU A 104 20.88 8.61 -2.68
C LEU A 104 19.39 8.90 -2.49
N GLY A 105 18.53 8.04 -3.02
CA GLY A 105 17.09 8.21 -3.01
C GLY A 105 16.41 7.91 -1.69
N ASN A 106 16.69 6.73 -1.11
CA ASN A 106 16.02 6.32 0.13
C ASN A 106 16.30 7.25 1.31
N PRO A 107 17.53 7.77 1.53
CA PRO A 107 17.78 8.76 2.58
C PRO A 107 17.02 10.07 2.36
N ALA A 108 16.87 10.53 1.12
CA ALA A 108 16.09 11.73 0.82
C ALA A 108 14.59 11.54 1.13
N ILE A 109 14.04 10.36 0.80
CA ILE A 109 12.68 9.96 1.18
C ILE A 109 12.51 9.84 2.70
N PHE A 110 13.55 9.37 3.38
CA PHE A 110 13.56 9.23 4.83
C PHE A 110 13.50 10.60 5.53
N VAL A 111 14.33 11.55 5.10
CA VAL A 111 14.31 12.93 5.60
C VAL A 111 12.95 13.60 5.31
N ALA A 112 12.41 13.37 4.11
CA ALA A 112 11.09 13.84 3.70
C ALA A 112 9.95 13.33 4.60
N THR A 113 9.94 12.04 4.89
CA THR A 113 8.91 11.43 5.75
C THR A 113 9.01 11.91 7.20
N LEU A 114 10.23 12.07 7.74
CA LEU A 114 10.46 12.68 9.04
C LEU A 114 9.96 14.13 9.13
N ALA A 115 10.15 14.93 8.07
CA ALA A 115 9.65 16.31 8.01
C ALA A 115 8.11 16.38 8.05
N MET A 116 7.41 15.38 7.51
CA MET A 116 5.94 15.31 7.56
C MET A 116 5.37 14.81 8.90
N ARG A 117 6.22 14.32 9.81
CA ARG A 117 5.81 13.72 11.09
C ARG A 117 4.98 14.69 11.96
N HIS A 118 5.23 16.00 11.84
CA HIS A 118 4.51 16.99 12.64
C HIS A 118 3.03 17.11 12.26
N ARG A 119 2.67 16.89 10.98
CA ARG A 119 1.29 16.96 10.49
C ARG A 119 0.43 15.75 10.88
N ARG A 120 1.07 14.61 11.21
CA ARG A 120 0.41 13.31 11.42
C ARG A 120 0.25 12.90 12.89
N ARG A 121 0.71 13.73 13.84
CA ARG A 121 0.61 13.47 15.29
C ARG A 121 -0.81 13.29 15.84
N GLN A 122 -1.84 13.64 15.07
CA GLN A 122 -3.23 13.44 15.48
C GLN A 122 -3.68 11.96 15.45
N GLU A 123 -3.00 11.08 14.70
CA GLU A 123 -3.34 9.65 14.65
C GLU A 123 -2.25 8.77 15.28
N ARG A 124 -2.37 8.47 16.59
CA ARG A 124 -1.40 7.65 17.34
C ARG A 124 -1.11 6.27 16.73
N ALA A 125 -2.09 5.67 16.05
CA ALA A 125 -1.93 4.35 15.41
C ALA A 125 -1.08 4.44 14.14
N LEU A 126 -1.33 5.44 13.29
CA LEU A 126 -0.55 5.70 12.09
C LEU A 126 0.91 6.01 12.44
N ALA A 127 1.12 6.80 13.50
CA ALA A 127 2.44 7.15 14.00
C ALA A 127 3.28 5.94 14.45
N ARG A 128 2.64 4.88 15.01
CA ARG A 128 3.36 3.65 15.40
C ARG A 128 3.79 2.83 14.19
N ALA A 129 2.88 2.60 13.23
CA ALA A 129 3.22 1.86 12.01
C ALA A 129 4.29 2.58 11.19
N GLU A 130 4.19 3.91 11.08
CA GLU A 130 5.19 4.76 10.45
C GLU A 130 6.54 4.68 11.18
N TRP A 131 6.55 4.71 12.52
CA TRP A 131 7.78 4.56 13.29
C TRP A 131 8.45 3.20 13.09
N ILE A 132 7.67 2.11 13.09
CA ILE A 132 8.19 0.75 12.82
C ILE A 132 8.81 0.69 11.43
N ALA A 133 8.13 1.23 10.41
CA ALA A 133 8.64 1.25 9.03
C ALA A 133 9.93 2.08 8.91
N ILE A 134 9.97 3.26 9.54
CA ILE A 134 11.13 4.17 9.56
C ILE A 134 12.33 3.49 10.22
N VAL A 135 12.15 2.97 11.44
CA VAL A 135 13.24 2.31 12.18
C VAL A 135 13.70 1.05 11.44
N GLY A 136 12.77 0.24 10.94
CA GLY A 136 13.11 -0.96 10.18
C GLY A 136 13.85 -0.67 8.88
N ALA A 137 13.47 0.40 8.15
CA ALA A 137 14.18 0.84 6.95
C ALA A 137 15.61 1.32 7.27
N LEU A 138 15.79 2.07 8.36
CA LEU A 138 17.13 2.48 8.81
C LEU A 138 18.00 1.28 9.17
N VAL A 139 17.45 0.31 9.91
CA VAL A 139 18.17 -0.91 10.30
C VAL A 139 18.56 -1.71 9.04
N ALA A 140 17.64 -1.87 8.09
CA ALA A 140 17.92 -2.57 6.83
C ALA A 140 19.02 -1.88 6.01
N LEU A 141 18.97 -0.55 5.92
CA LEU A 141 19.94 0.25 5.17
C LEU A 141 21.33 0.23 5.85
N ALA A 142 21.37 0.35 7.17
CA ALA A 142 22.61 0.25 7.94
C ALA A 142 23.24 -1.16 7.85
N ALA A 143 22.42 -2.21 7.91
CA ALA A 143 22.89 -3.60 7.77
C ALA A 143 23.40 -3.89 6.35
N GLY A 144 22.68 -3.43 5.32
CA GLY A 144 23.12 -3.52 3.92
C GLY A 144 24.43 -2.76 3.68
N PHE A 145 24.61 -1.60 4.31
CA PHE A 145 25.85 -0.82 4.21
C PHE A 145 27.01 -1.54 4.89
N ALA A 146 26.81 -1.97 6.14
CA ALA A 146 27.84 -2.66 6.91
C ALA A 146 28.32 -3.92 6.20
N THR A 147 27.41 -4.69 5.60
CA THR A 147 27.75 -5.89 4.83
C THR A 147 28.47 -5.61 3.52
N ALA A 148 28.08 -4.54 2.81
CA ALA A 148 28.80 -4.10 1.61
C ALA A 148 30.25 -3.68 1.95
N VAL A 149 30.45 -2.98 3.06
CA VAL A 149 31.79 -2.55 3.52
C VAL A 149 32.64 -3.75 3.94
N VAL A 150 32.09 -4.69 4.71
CA VAL A 150 32.82 -5.88 5.20
C VAL A 150 33.20 -6.82 4.05
N SER A 151 32.35 -6.95 3.04
CA SER A 151 32.57 -7.91 1.93
C SER A 151 33.58 -7.45 0.86
N ARG A 152 34.20 -6.26 1.00
CA ARG A 152 35.21 -5.70 0.07
C ARG A 152 34.83 -5.85 -1.41
N GLY A 153 33.55 -5.69 -1.74
CA GLY A 153 33.03 -5.77 -3.11
C GLY A 153 32.75 -7.17 -3.66
N ARG A 154 33.12 -8.26 -2.96
CA ARG A 154 32.80 -9.64 -3.39
C ARG A 154 31.43 -10.15 -2.92
N GLY A 155 30.73 -9.40 -2.06
CA GLY A 155 29.45 -9.81 -1.45
C GLY A 155 28.27 -8.88 -1.74
N ILE A 156 28.27 -8.21 -2.90
CA ILE A 156 27.21 -7.25 -3.25
C ILE A 156 25.83 -7.94 -3.27
N GLU A 157 25.72 -9.12 -3.87
CA GLU A 157 24.47 -9.88 -3.95
C GLU A 157 23.93 -10.25 -2.56
N LEU A 158 24.81 -10.74 -1.67
CA LEU A 158 24.45 -11.09 -0.30
C LEU A 158 24.02 -9.85 0.51
N SER A 159 24.71 -8.71 0.32
CA SER A 159 24.40 -7.45 1.02
C SER A 159 23.02 -6.91 0.57
N LEU A 160 22.73 -6.99 -0.73
CA LEU A 160 21.41 -6.66 -1.27
C LEU A 160 20.33 -7.60 -0.74
N THR A 161 20.59 -8.90 -0.73
CA THR A 161 19.66 -9.91 -0.21
C THR A 161 19.34 -9.65 1.26
N LEU A 162 20.35 -9.33 2.09
CA LEU A 162 20.14 -8.96 3.49
C LEU A 162 19.27 -7.71 3.62
N GLY A 163 19.59 -6.67 2.85
CA GLY A 163 18.80 -5.44 2.80
C GLY A 163 17.34 -5.71 2.45
N PHE A 164 17.08 -6.55 1.44
CA PHE A 164 15.73 -6.93 1.02
C PHE A 164 14.98 -7.73 2.09
N VAL A 165 15.62 -8.70 2.76
CA VAL A 165 15.00 -9.47 3.84
C VAL A 165 14.60 -8.57 5.01
N LEU A 166 15.51 -7.71 5.46
CA LEU A 166 15.27 -6.81 6.58
C LEU A 166 14.21 -5.75 6.24
N LEU A 167 14.28 -5.17 5.04
CA LEU A 167 13.31 -4.18 4.58
C LEU A 167 11.93 -4.82 4.38
N GLY A 168 11.87 -5.98 3.73
CA GLY A 168 10.64 -6.71 3.46
C GLY A 168 9.90 -7.07 4.74
N GLY A 169 10.60 -7.65 5.72
CA GLY A 169 10.00 -7.97 7.00
C GLY A 169 9.65 -6.74 7.83
N ALA A 170 10.42 -5.64 7.77
CA ALA A 170 10.05 -4.37 8.39
C ALA A 170 8.73 -3.80 7.83
N VAL A 171 8.57 -3.80 6.50
CA VAL A 171 7.34 -3.36 5.84
C VAL A 171 6.17 -4.27 6.24
N MET A 172 6.37 -5.59 6.28
CA MET A 172 5.30 -6.52 6.71
C MET A 172 4.95 -6.38 8.20
N MET A 173 5.91 -6.11 9.08
CA MET A 173 5.65 -5.77 10.48
C MET A 173 4.80 -4.49 10.58
N ALA A 174 5.15 -3.43 9.84
CA ALA A 174 4.40 -2.19 9.83
C ALA A 174 2.98 -2.38 9.27
N MET A 175 2.83 -3.14 8.17
CA MET A 175 1.54 -3.48 7.58
C MET A 175 0.67 -4.31 8.53
N SER A 176 1.24 -5.27 9.23
CA SER A 176 0.52 -6.12 10.19
C SER A 176 0.14 -5.36 11.47
N ALA A 177 0.95 -4.38 11.89
CA ALA A 177 0.67 -3.54 13.05
C ALA A 177 -0.63 -2.73 12.91
N PHE A 178 -1.10 -2.48 11.67
CA PHE A 178 -2.42 -1.90 11.43
C PHE A 178 -3.57 -2.72 12.01
N GLY A 179 -3.45 -4.05 12.10
CA GLY A 179 -4.43 -4.92 12.76
C GLY A 179 -4.50 -4.73 14.28
N LEU A 180 -3.44 -4.20 14.89
CA LEU A 180 -3.33 -3.96 16.34
C LEU A 180 -3.81 -2.56 16.78
N ARG A 181 -4.33 -1.77 15.84
CA ARG A 181 -4.74 -0.39 16.09
C ARG A 181 -5.80 -0.27 17.20
N ALA A 182 -5.68 0.80 17.98
CA ALA A 182 -6.77 1.25 18.85
C ALA A 182 -7.87 1.91 17.99
N PRO A 183 -9.15 1.82 18.40
CA PRO A 183 -10.22 2.60 17.76
C PRO A 183 -9.85 4.09 17.75
N SER A 184 -10.09 4.79 16.62
CA SER A 184 -9.95 6.24 16.63
C SER A 184 -11.10 6.84 17.43
N THR A 185 -10.79 7.85 18.25
CA THR A 185 -11.81 8.68 18.92
C THR A 185 -12.29 9.82 18.02
N ASP A 186 -11.81 9.88 16.77
CA ASP A 186 -12.17 10.95 15.84
C ASP A 186 -13.61 10.77 15.36
N ARG A 187 -14.44 11.78 15.66
CA ARG A 187 -15.88 11.79 15.39
C ARG A 187 -16.19 11.80 13.89
N PHE A 188 -15.31 12.37 13.08
CA PHE A 188 -15.55 12.59 11.65
C PHE A 188 -15.02 11.46 10.77
N ALA A 189 -14.18 10.58 11.33
CA ALA A 189 -13.68 9.40 10.65
C ALA A 189 -13.63 8.21 11.61
N PRO A 190 -14.79 7.71 12.07
CA PRO A 190 -14.84 6.60 13.03
C PRO A 190 -14.21 5.37 12.38
N ILE A 191 -12.99 5.07 12.78
CA ILE A 191 -12.32 3.86 12.31
C ILE A 191 -13.02 2.68 13.00
N PRO A 192 -13.50 1.66 12.24
CA PRO A 192 -14.18 0.54 12.86
C PRO A 192 -13.29 -0.07 13.95
N GLY A 193 -13.89 -0.28 15.12
CA GLY A 193 -13.19 -0.75 16.32
C GLY A 193 -12.44 -2.05 16.07
N ARG A 194 -11.44 -2.30 16.93
CA ARG A 194 -10.59 -3.50 16.86
C ARG A 194 -11.47 -4.75 16.92
N THR A 195 -11.58 -5.47 15.81
CA THR A 195 -12.18 -6.81 15.82
C THR A 195 -11.18 -7.80 16.40
N ARG A 196 -11.65 -8.80 17.16
CA ARG A 196 -10.77 -9.84 17.74
C ARG A 196 -9.97 -10.57 16.64
N ILE A 197 -10.59 -10.80 15.49
CA ILE A 197 -9.95 -11.45 14.33
C ILE A 197 -8.85 -10.55 13.75
N GLY A 198 -9.13 -9.27 13.50
CA GLY A 198 -8.11 -8.34 12.96
C GLY A 198 -6.92 -8.17 13.90
N ALA A 199 -7.17 -8.19 15.21
CA ALA A 199 -6.14 -8.18 16.23
C ALA A 199 -5.23 -9.41 16.18
N LEU A 200 -5.84 -10.59 16.06
CA LEU A 200 -5.11 -11.86 15.97
C LEU A 200 -4.27 -11.92 14.69
N VAL A 201 -4.86 -11.57 13.55
CA VAL A 201 -4.16 -11.51 12.25
C VAL A 201 -2.98 -10.54 12.30
N GLY A 202 -3.16 -9.37 12.91
CA GLY A 202 -2.08 -8.39 13.09
C GLY A 202 -0.95 -8.91 13.98
N LEU A 203 -1.27 -9.57 15.10
CA LEU A 203 -0.28 -10.16 16.01
C LEU A 203 0.53 -11.26 15.32
N VAL A 204 -0.16 -12.20 14.67
CA VAL A 204 0.47 -13.30 13.92
C VAL A 204 1.36 -12.74 12.81
N GLY A 205 0.88 -11.74 12.07
CA GLY A 205 1.65 -11.10 11.00
C GLY A 205 2.93 -10.41 11.50
N VAL A 206 2.86 -9.66 12.61
CA VAL A 206 4.04 -9.02 13.22
C VAL A 206 5.05 -10.06 13.71
N ALA A 207 4.59 -11.10 14.41
CA ALA A 207 5.46 -12.15 14.93
C ALA A 207 6.16 -12.92 13.78
N ALA A 208 5.41 -13.29 12.74
CA ALA A 208 5.95 -13.97 11.57
C ALA A 208 6.93 -13.08 10.79
N ALA A 209 6.63 -11.80 10.59
CA ALA A 209 7.54 -10.88 9.91
C ALA A 209 8.85 -10.64 10.71
N GLY A 210 8.76 -10.58 12.04
CA GLY A 210 9.93 -10.49 12.91
C GLY A 210 10.79 -11.76 12.84
N LEU A 211 10.16 -12.93 12.86
CA LEU A 211 10.85 -14.22 12.70
C LEU A 211 11.55 -14.34 11.34
N TRP A 212 10.88 -13.90 10.26
CA TRP A 212 11.47 -13.80 8.93
C TRP A 212 12.72 -12.90 8.92
N CYS A 213 12.64 -11.69 9.48
CA CYS A 213 13.78 -10.78 9.55
C CYS A 213 14.99 -11.41 10.27
N VAL A 214 14.75 -11.96 11.46
CA VAL A 214 15.82 -12.44 12.33
C VAL A 214 16.47 -13.68 11.73
N LEU A 215 15.68 -14.69 11.34
CA LEU A 215 16.24 -15.93 10.80
C LEU A 215 16.85 -15.73 9.43
N GLY A 216 16.21 -14.95 8.56
CA GLY A 216 16.76 -14.64 7.24
C GLY A 216 18.07 -13.86 7.33
N ALA A 217 18.19 -12.91 8.27
CA ALA A 217 19.44 -12.20 8.49
C ALA A 217 20.55 -13.10 9.03
N ILE A 218 20.24 -13.99 9.98
CA ILE A 218 21.22 -14.95 10.53
C ILE A 218 21.76 -15.85 9.42
N GLU A 219 20.89 -16.43 8.59
CA GLU A 219 21.30 -17.29 7.48
C GLU A 219 22.22 -16.55 6.50
N ILE A 220 21.85 -15.34 6.08
CA ILE A 220 22.66 -14.56 5.15
C ILE A 220 24.01 -14.18 5.76
N ILE A 221 24.07 -13.87 7.06
CA ILE A 221 25.33 -13.58 7.77
C ILE A 221 26.21 -14.84 7.87
N ASP A 222 25.62 -16.00 8.16
CA ASP A 222 26.34 -17.26 8.22
C ASP A 222 26.88 -17.64 6.82
N ASP A 223 26.11 -17.41 5.75
CA ASP A 223 26.55 -17.56 4.36
C ASP A 223 27.73 -16.63 4.02
N MET A 224 27.66 -15.36 4.44
CA MET A 224 28.76 -14.41 4.27
C MET A 224 30.04 -14.87 4.98
N ARG A 225 29.92 -15.43 6.19
CA ARG A 225 31.06 -15.95 6.96
C ARG A 225 31.66 -17.19 6.29
N ALA A 226 30.82 -18.10 5.80
CA ALA A 226 31.27 -19.28 5.09
C ALA A 226 32.01 -18.92 3.80
N ALA A 227 31.48 -17.97 3.02
CA ALA A 227 32.12 -17.45 1.81
C ALA A 227 33.48 -16.79 2.10
N ALA A 228 33.58 -16.04 3.20
CA ALA A 228 34.84 -15.42 3.64
C ALA A 228 35.90 -16.46 4.07
N GLY A 229 35.47 -17.61 4.57
CA GLY A 229 36.36 -18.71 4.99
C GLY A 229 36.98 -19.53 3.85
N GLY A 230 36.67 -19.21 2.58
CA GLY A 230 37.22 -19.92 1.42
C GLY A 230 36.61 -21.32 1.19
N PHE A 231 35.49 -21.65 1.83
CA PHE A 231 34.78 -22.90 1.58
C PHE A 231 34.02 -22.80 0.26
N ASN A 232 34.58 -23.39 -0.80
CA ASN A 232 34.03 -23.42 -2.17
C ASN A 232 32.85 -24.40 -2.38
N GLN A 233 32.29 -24.97 -1.32
CA GLN A 233 31.11 -25.81 -1.51
C GLN A 233 29.90 -24.90 -1.72
N PRO A 234 29.17 -25.02 -2.85
CA PRO A 234 27.89 -24.34 -3.01
C PRO A 234 26.98 -24.86 -1.91
N PHE A 235 26.81 -24.05 -0.87
CA PHE A 235 26.12 -24.44 0.35
C PHE A 235 24.67 -24.68 -0.01
N GLN A 236 24.29 -25.95 -0.18
CA GLN A 236 22.90 -26.33 -0.39
C GLN A 236 22.13 -25.93 0.85
N THR A 237 21.29 -24.92 0.70
CA THR A 237 20.26 -24.38 1.60
C THR A 237 19.38 -25.49 2.17
N ARG A 238 19.91 -26.27 3.13
CA ARG A 238 19.20 -27.29 3.92
C ARG A 238 19.12 -26.91 5.39
N SER A 239 19.37 -25.65 5.75
CA SER A 239 19.16 -25.22 7.12
C SER A 239 17.65 -25.22 7.41
N THR A 240 17.27 -25.85 8.52
CA THR A 240 15.89 -25.80 9.02
C THR A 240 15.43 -24.35 9.28
N ARG A 241 16.38 -23.46 9.54
CA ARG A 241 16.16 -22.01 9.72
C ARG A 241 15.67 -21.33 8.44
N TRP A 242 16.21 -21.66 7.27
CA TRP A 242 15.74 -21.11 5.99
C TRP A 242 14.29 -21.52 5.68
N LEU A 243 13.90 -22.75 6.02
CA LEU A 243 12.52 -23.21 5.89
C LEU A 243 11.58 -22.43 6.80
N VAL A 244 11.97 -22.22 8.06
CA VAL A 244 11.18 -21.43 9.02
C VAL A 244 11.10 -19.97 8.57
N CYS A 245 12.17 -19.42 7.99
CA CYS A 245 12.21 -18.09 7.37
C CYS A 245 11.17 -17.96 6.24
N ILE A 246 11.15 -18.91 5.29
CA ILE A 246 10.16 -18.93 4.19
C ILE A 246 8.74 -19.08 4.74
N ALA A 247 8.51 -20.02 5.67
CA ALA A 247 7.19 -20.22 6.27
C ALA A 247 6.69 -18.96 6.99
N ALA A 248 7.58 -18.27 7.70
CA ALA A 248 7.27 -17.01 8.38
C ALA A 248 6.95 -15.89 7.37
N ALA A 249 7.69 -15.78 6.27
CA ALA A 249 7.38 -14.85 5.18
C ALA A 249 6.00 -15.14 4.58
N SER A 250 5.70 -16.41 4.29
CA SER A 250 4.43 -16.89 3.73
C SER A 250 3.21 -16.58 4.59
N VAL A 251 3.36 -16.51 5.91
CA VAL A 251 2.29 -16.10 6.84
C VAL A 251 2.23 -14.57 6.95
N SER A 252 3.38 -13.91 7.08
CA SER A 252 3.43 -12.47 7.34
C SER A 252 2.83 -11.61 6.22
N ILE A 253 3.07 -11.98 4.96
CA ILE A 253 2.60 -11.22 3.79
C ILE A 253 1.06 -11.16 3.73
N PRO A 254 0.33 -12.28 3.67
CA PRO A 254 -1.14 -12.24 3.64
C PRO A 254 -1.73 -11.61 4.91
N CYS A 255 -1.11 -11.78 6.08
CA CYS A 255 -1.54 -11.10 7.31
C CYS A 255 -1.37 -9.57 7.22
N GLY A 256 -0.25 -9.08 6.66
CA GLY A 256 -0.01 -7.66 6.43
C GLY A 256 -1.02 -7.07 5.44
N ILE A 257 -1.26 -7.76 4.33
CA ILE A 257 -2.27 -7.37 3.32
C ILE A 257 -3.66 -7.35 3.95
N ALA A 258 -4.05 -8.41 4.67
CA ALA A 258 -5.35 -8.50 5.34
C ALA A 258 -5.52 -7.40 6.41
N SER A 259 -4.46 -7.06 7.13
CA SER A 259 -4.48 -5.99 8.14
C SER A 259 -4.72 -4.62 7.50
N VAL A 260 -4.03 -4.30 6.39
CA VAL A 260 -4.22 -3.04 5.66
C VAL A 260 -5.59 -2.99 4.98
N LEU A 261 -6.01 -4.09 4.33
CA LEU A 261 -7.31 -4.15 3.67
C LEU A 261 -8.48 -4.23 4.65
N GLY A 262 -8.29 -4.73 5.86
CA GLY A 262 -9.29 -4.69 6.93
C GLY A 262 -9.63 -3.27 7.39
N ILE A 263 -8.73 -2.31 7.15
CA ILE A 263 -9.01 -0.88 7.36
C ILE A 263 -9.92 -0.34 6.26
N SER A 264 -9.81 -0.91 5.07
CA SER A 264 -10.53 -0.41 3.91
C SER A 264 -12.04 -0.58 4.09
N ARG A 265 -12.79 0.52 3.95
CA ARG A 265 -14.26 0.49 3.88
C ARG A 265 -14.74 0.09 2.48
N VAL A 266 -14.05 -0.85 1.82
CA VAL A 266 -14.53 -1.33 0.52
C VAL A 266 -15.83 -2.10 0.80
N GLN A 267 -16.96 -1.54 0.36
CA GLN A 267 -18.28 -2.16 0.45
C GLN A 267 -18.66 -2.78 -0.91
N GLY A 268 -19.59 -3.73 -0.88
CA GLY A 268 -20.16 -4.34 -2.08
C GLY A 268 -19.21 -5.28 -2.84
N PRO A 269 -19.38 -5.42 -4.17
CA PRO A 269 -18.70 -6.44 -4.98
C PRO A 269 -17.19 -6.23 -5.06
N LEU A 270 -16.70 -5.01 -4.82
CA LEU A 270 -15.27 -4.71 -4.83
C LEU A 270 -14.48 -5.37 -3.68
N ARG A 271 -15.17 -5.90 -2.64
CA ARG A 271 -14.56 -6.71 -1.59
C ARG A 271 -13.85 -7.95 -2.12
N TRP A 272 -14.29 -8.47 -3.26
CA TRP A 272 -13.67 -9.62 -3.90
C TRP A 272 -12.24 -9.36 -4.32
N ILE A 273 -11.91 -8.13 -4.75
CA ILE A 273 -10.53 -7.76 -5.17
C ILE A 273 -9.58 -7.89 -3.97
N GLY A 274 -9.99 -7.39 -2.80
CA GLY A 274 -9.17 -7.51 -1.59
C GLY A 274 -9.01 -8.94 -1.10
N ARG A 275 -10.09 -9.75 -1.17
CA ARG A 275 -10.02 -11.19 -0.85
C ARG A 275 -9.11 -11.94 -1.82
N PHE A 276 -9.17 -11.60 -3.11
CA PHE A 276 -8.32 -12.17 -4.14
C PHE A 276 -6.85 -11.83 -3.88
N ALA A 277 -6.52 -10.59 -3.49
CA ALA A 277 -5.15 -10.21 -3.11
C ALA A 277 -4.61 -11.02 -1.92
N ILE A 278 -5.43 -11.24 -0.88
CA ILE A 278 -5.05 -12.05 0.28
C ILE A 278 -4.87 -13.51 -0.12
N ALA A 279 -5.81 -14.05 -0.91
CA ALA A 279 -5.78 -15.45 -1.34
C ALA A 279 -4.59 -15.73 -2.25
N SER A 280 -4.30 -14.87 -3.23
CA SER A 280 -3.14 -15.05 -4.12
C SER A 280 -1.82 -14.95 -3.38
N ALA A 281 -1.69 -14.02 -2.42
CA ALA A 281 -0.51 -13.93 -1.56
C ALA A 281 -0.35 -15.16 -0.64
N ALA A 282 -1.46 -15.69 -0.10
CA ALA A 282 -1.44 -16.91 0.71
C ALA A 282 -1.07 -18.15 -0.14
N CYS A 283 -1.61 -18.27 -1.35
CA CYS A 283 -1.26 -19.34 -2.29
C CYS A 283 0.22 -19.26 -2.69
N LEU A 284 0.73 -18.06 -2.97
CA LEU A 284 2.15 -17.83 -3.24
C LEU A 284 3.02 -18.27 -2.06
N GLY A 285 2.65 -17.88 -0.85
CA GLY A 285 3.35 -18.27 0.37
C GLY A 285 3.32 -19.79 0.58
N GLY A 286 2.17 -20.43 0.39
CA GLY A 286 2.02 -21.88 0.48
C GLY A 286 2.87 -22.62 -0.55
N LEU A 287 2.90 -22.13 -1.80
CA LEU A 287 3.72 -22.70 -2.85
C LEU A 287 5.22 -22.59 -2.53
N ASN A 288 5.68 -21.41 -2.09
CA ASN A 288 7.08 -21.22 -1.68
C ASN A 288 7.47 -22.11 -0.50
N ALA A 289 6.57 -22.26 0.49
CA ALA A 289 6.80 -23.15 1.63
C ALA A 289 6.84 -24.62 1.20
N TYR A 290 5.97 -25.04 0.28
CA TYR A 290 5.98 -26.37 -0.31
C TYR A 290 7.29 -26.63 -1.07
N GLN A 291 7.72 -25.71 -1.93
CA GLN A 291 8.99 -25.82 -2.67
C GLN A 291 10.17 -25.92 -1.70
N ALA A 292 10.17 -25.12 -0.64
CA ALA A 292 11.19 -25.17 0.41
C ALA A 292 11.23 -26.53 1.13
N LEU A 293 10.06 -27.08 1.50
CA LEU A 293 9.98 -28.41 2.11
C LEU A 293 10.43 -29.52 1.14
N ALA A 294 10.02 -29.44 -0.12
CA ALA A 294 10.38 -30.41 -1.15
C ALA A 294 11.90 -30.42 -1.43
N SER A 295 12.57 -29.26 -1.37
CA SER A 295 14.04 -29.18 -1.52
C SER A 295 14.83 -29.95 -0.46
N ILE A 296 14.24 -30.26 0.69
CA ILE A 296 14.90 -31.10 1.71
C ILE A 296 15.12 -32.50 1.13
N GLY A 297 14.11 -33.04 0.44
CA GLY A 297 14.12 -34.38 -0.13
C GLY A 297 14.84 -34.47 -1.48
N SER A 298 14.61 -33.51 -2.38
CA SER A 298 15.26 -33.49 -3.70
C SER A 298 15.38 -32.07 -4.27
N PHE A 299 16.58 -31.71 -4.75
CA PHE A 299 16.85 -30.38 -5.30
C PHE A 299 16.14 -30.13 -6.64
N GLN A 300 15.83 -31.20 -7.38
CA GLN A 300 15.19 -31.13 -8.71
C GLN A 300 13.78 -30.50 -8.70
N VAL A 301 13.07 -30.50 -7.56
CA VAL A 301 11.71 -29.92 -7.49
C VAL A 301 11.72 -28.39 -7.68
N TRP A 302 12.83 -27.71 -7.37
CA TRP A 302 12.97 -26.27 -7.61
C TRP A 302 13.14 -25.90 -9.08
N GLU A 303 13.63 -26.83 -9.89
CA GLU A 303 13.89 -26.60 -11.31
C GLU A 303 12.67 -26.90 -12.19
N ASP A 304 11.56 -27.36 -11.61
CA ASP A 304 10.33 -27.60 -12.36
C ASP A 304 9.87 -26.28 -13.05
N PRO A 305 9.91 -26.22 -14.39
CA PRO A 305 9.55 -25.02 -15.14
C PRO A 305 8.12 -24.57 -14.87
N PHE A 306 7.22 -25.52 -14.63
CA PHE A 306 5.82 -25.26 -14.37
C PHE A 306 5.63 -24.59 -13.01
N LEU A 307 6.23 -25.13 -11.95
CA LEU A 307 6.14 -24.52 -10.62
C LEU A 307 6.75 -23.11 -10.60
N ARG A 308 7.86 -22.91 -11.33
CA ARG A 308 8.46 -21.59 -11.52
C ARG A 308 7.50 -20.62 -12.20
N GLN A 309 6.83 -21.03 -13.27
CA GLN A 309 5.84 -20.20 -13.98
C GLN A 309 4.62 -19.87 -13.10
N VAL A 310 4.11 -20.84 -12.35
CA VAL A 310 3.00 -20.62 -11.40
C VAL A 310 3.40 -19.62 -10.31
N ASN A 311 4.61 -19.75 -9.76
CA ASN A 311 5.14 -18.83 -8.75
C ASN A 311 5.19 -17.39 -9.30
N ILE A 312 5.74 -17.22 -10.51
CA ILE A 312 5.80 -15.94 -11.23
C ILE A 312 4.39 -15.34 -11.43
N ALA A 313 3.42 -16.13 -11.88
CA ALA A 313 2.05 -15.66 -12.07
C ALA A 313 1.37 -15.25 -10.74
N LEU A 314 1.62 -15.98 -9.66
CA LEU A 314 1.12 -15.65 -8.32
C LEU A 314 1.75 -14.37 -7.76
N VAL A 315 3.05 -14.12 -8.00
CA VAL A 315 3.72 -12.86 -7.64
C VAL A 315 3.08 -11.67 -8.35
N VAL A 316 2.87 -11.75 -9.67
CA VAL A 316 2.29 -10.61 -10.41
C VAL A 316 0.83 -10.40 -10.07
N SER A 317 0.04 -11.48 -9.98
CA SER A 317 -1.37 -11.36 -9.64
C SER A 317 -1.60 -10.80 -8.24
N SER A 318 -0.78 -11.19 -7.25
CA SER A 318 -0.83 -10.62 -5.90
C SER A 318 -0.43 -9.14 -5.87
N ALA A 319 0.64 -8.76 -6.58
CA ALA A 319 1.05 -7.36 -6.70
C ALA A 319 -0.04 -6.51 -7.39
N ALA A 320 -0.58 -6.97 -8.52
CA ALA A 320 -1.63 -6.27 -9.24
C ALA A 320 -2.91 -6.13 -8.39
N ALA A 321 -3.31 -7.20 -7.69
CA ALA A 321 -4.49 -7.18 -6.82
C ALA A 321 -4.30 -6.25 -5.61
N LEU A 322 -3.09 -6.18 -5.04
CA LEU A 322 -2.77 -5.25 -3.96
C LEU A 322 -2.89 -3.80 -4.43
N VAL A 323 -2.30 -3.47 -5.58
CA VAL A 323 -2.36 -2.12 -6.15
C VAL A 323 -3.79 -1.76 -6.54
N ALA A 324 -4.54 -2.68 -7.15
CA ALA A 324 -5.95 -2.48 -7.47
C ALA A 324 -6.76 -2.22 -6.20
N SER A 325 -6.47 -2.93 -5.11
CA SER A 325 -7.12 -2.70 -3.81
C SER A 325 -6.79 -1.31 -3.26
N LEU A 326 -5.54 -0.85 -3.35
CA LEU A 326 -5.14 0.51 -2.94
C LEU A 326 -5.83 1.59 -3.79
N VAL A 327 -5.95 1.38 -5.10
CA VAL A 327 -6.67 2.27 -6.01
C VAL A 327 -8.15 2.33 -5.64
N VAL A 328 -8.79 1.19 -5.41
CA VAL A 328 -10.19 1.11 -4.97
C VAL A 328 -10.40 1.76 -3.61
N MET A 329 -9.47 1.55 -2.66
CA MET A 329 -9.46 2.25 -1.38
C MET A 329 -9.45 3.76 -1.58
N ARG A 330 -8.63 4.25 -2.50
CA ARG A 330 -8.52 5.68 -2.79
C ARG A 330 -9.78 6.23 -3.43
N ILE A 331 -10.38 5.52 -4.39
CA ILE A 331 -11.67 5.87 -5.00
C ILE A 331 -12.76 5.95 -3.93
N ASN A 332 -12.81 4.98 -3.01
CA ASN A 332 -13.84 4.92 -1.97
C ASN A 332 -13.58 5.86 -0.79
N ARG A 333 -12.37 6.40 -0.61
CA ARG A 333 -12.06 7.32 0.50
C ARG A 333 -12.85 8.64 0.43
N GLY A 334 -13.30 9.04 -0.76
CA GLY A 334 -14.21 10.18 -0.95
C GLY A 334 -15.69 9.82 -0.89
N ARG A 335 -16.04 8.52 -0.90
CA ARG A 335 -17.41 8.05 -0.67
C ARG A 335 -17.57 7.81 0.82
N VAL A 336 -17.78 8.88 1.57
CA VAL A 336 -18.25 8.72 2.96
C VAL A 336 -19.55 7.93 2.89
N VAL A 337 -19.58 6.82 3.63
CA VAL A 337 -20.78 6.01 3.90
C VAL A 337 -21.90 7.00 4.18
N ALA A 338 -23.02 6.89 3.45
CA ALA A 338 -24.19 7.74 3.62
C ALA A 338 -24.31 8.08 5.10
N ASP A 339 -24.02 9.34 5.44
CA ASP A 339 -24.18 9.80 6.80
C ASP A 339 -25.61 9.43 7.17
N GLU A 340 -25.80 8.80 8.34
CA GLU A 340 -27.14 8.66 8.88
C GLU A 340 -27.79 10.05 8.75
N PRO A 341 -28.99 10.14 8.14
CA PRO A 341 -29.61 11.43 7.90
C PRO A 341 -29.56 12.20 9.22
N ILE A 342 -29.03 13.42 9.19
CA ILE A 342 -28.92 14.26 10.38
C ILE A 342 -30.36 14.56 10.80
N ASN A 343 -30.91 13.70 11.66
CA ASN A 343 -32.31 13.73 12.05
C ASN A 343 -32.54 14.74 13.17
N ARG A 344 -31.47 15.22 13.82
CA ARG A 344 -31.52 16.16 14.96
C ARG A 344 -30.30 17.07 14.96
N LEU A 345 -30.54 18.35 15.24
CA LEU A 345 -29.56 19.40 15.46
C LEU A 345 -29.84 20.05 16.80
N ASP A 346 -28.81 20.26 17.61
CA ASP A 346 -28.92 21.13 18.78
C ASP A 346 -29.03 22.58 18.29
N TRP A 347 -30.19 23.19 18.49
CA TRP A 347 -30.48 24.57 18.11
C TRP A 347 -30.69 25.43 19.36
N THR A 348 -30.17 26.66 19.30
CA THR A 348 -30.43 27.68 20.33
C THR A 348 -31.19 28.80 19.68
N CYS A 349 -32.40 29.08 20.18
CA CYS A 349 -33.24 30.13 19.63
C CYS A 349 -32.55 31.51 19.77
N PRO A 350 -32.32 32.25 18.68
CA PRO A 350 -31.61 33.53 18.73
C PRO A 350 -32.39 34.63 19.47
N ARG A 351 -33.71 34.47 19.63
CA ARG A 351 -34.58 35.47 20.26
C ARG A 351 -34.71 35.28 21.78
N CYS A 352 -34.78 34.05 22.27
CA CYS A 352 -35.03 33.75 23.70
C CYS A 352 -34.00 32.82 24.36
N ALA A 353 -32.96 32.42 23.62
CA ALA A 353 -31.89 31.52 24.07
C ALA A 353 -32.35 30.11 24.51
N LEU A 354 -33.60 29.72 24.26
CA LEU A 354 -34.08 28.36 24.52
C LEU A 354 -33.27 27.36 23.67
N LYS A 355 -32.69 26.35 24.33
CA LYS A 355 -32.01 25.22 23.68
C LYS A 355 -33.03 24.13 23.39
N SER A 356 -33.10 23.67 22.14
CA SER A 356 -33.93 22.53 21.74
C SER A 356 -33.24 21.68 20.68
N GLN A 357 -33.70 20.44 20.51
CA GLN A 357 -33.30 19.60 19.39
C GLN A 357 -34.36 19.67 18.30
N ILE A 358 -33.96 20.05 17.09
CA ILE A 358 -34.86 20.15 15.94
C ILE A 358 -34.36 19.31 14.77
N ALA A 359 -35.30 18.68 14.06
CA ALA A 359 -35.03 17.93 12.84
C ALA A 359 -34.90 18.89 11.64
N PRO A 360 -34.37 18.46 10.48
CA PRO A 360 -34.57 19.21 9.25
C PRO A 360 -36.07 19.40 8.97
N GLY A 361 -36.47 20.59 8.49
CA GLY A 361 -37.86 20.98 8.25
C GLY A 361 -38.24 22.29 8.94
N ASP A 362 -39.53 22.54 9.04
CA ASP A 362 -40.11 23.75 9.62
C ASP A 362 -40.41 23.57 11.11
N HIS A 363 -39.96 24.52 11.93
CA HIS A 363 -40.10 24.50 13.38
C HIS A 363 -40.50 25.86 13.92
N THR A 364 -41.29 25.85 15.00
CA THR A 364 -41.66 27.06 15.74
C THR A 364 -41.10 26.98 17.16
N CYS A 365 -40.44 28.03 17.62
CA CYS A 365 -39.91 28.11 18.97
C CYS A 365 -41.05 28.05 20.00
N ALA A 366 -41.02 27.07 20.89
CA ALA A 366 -42.04 26.89 21.92
C ALA A 366 -42.14 28.06 22.92
N ALA A 367 -41.08 28.85 23.10
CA ALA A 367 -41.07 29.97 24.05
C ALA A 367 -41.50 31.32 23.45
N CYS A 368 -41.09 31.63 22.20
CA CYS A 368 -41.28 32.96 21.62
C CYS A 368 -41.97 32.99 20.26
N GLY A 369 -42.39 31.83 19.74
CA GLY A 369 -43.11 31.73 18.47
C GLY A 369 -42.26 31.97 17.22
N LEU A 370 -40.93 32.09 17.32
CA LEU A 370 -40.06 32.25 16.16
C LEU A 370 -40.17 31.04 15.23
N PHE A 371 -40.60 31.25 13.98
CA PHE A 371 -40.61 30.24 12.93
C PHE A 371 -39.24 30.16 12.25
N VAL A 372 -38.71 28.95 12.09
CA VAL A 372 -37.43 28.66 11.44
C VAL A 372 -37.59 27.46 10.52
N SER A 373 -37.08 27.56 9.29
CA SER A 373 -36.94 26.43 8.38
C SER A 373 -35.48 26.02 8.31
N ILE A 374 -35.18 24.77 8.63
CA ILE A 374 -33.83 24.22 8.55
C ILE A 374 -33.76 23.20 7.43
N MET A 375 -33.03 23.55 6.39
CA MET A 375 -32.70 22.64 5.31
C MET A 375 -31.24 22.21 5.43
N LEU A 376 -31.02 20.95 5.80
CA LEU A 376 -29.71 20.32 5.70
C LEU A 376 -29.50 19.89 4.26
N ARG A 377 -28.53 20.51 3.58
CA ARG A 377 -28.04 20.03 2.29
C ARG A 377 -26.67 19.41 2.50
N ASP A 378 -26.53 18.18 2.05
CA ASP A 378 -25.23 17.60 1.80
C ASP A 378 -24.67 18.34 0.58
N ASP A 379 -23.55 19.04 0.72
CA ASP A 379 -22.86 19.72 -0.40
C ASP A 379 -22.21 18.66 -1.29
N ARG A 380 -23.00 17.71 -1.79
CA ARG A 380 -22.53 16.65 -2.69
C ARG A 380 -23.39 16.60 -3.93
N CYS A 381 -22.73 16.31 -5.04
CA CYS A 381 -23.46 16.14 -6.28
C CYS A 381 -24.35 14.88 -6.21
N PRO A 382 -25.68 14.98 -6.37
CA PRO A 382 -26.61 13.85 -6.24
C PRO A 382 -26.43 12.78 -7.34
N LYS A 383 -25.69 13.08 -8.41
CA LYS A 383 -25.40 12.11 -9.49
C LYS A 383 -24.14 11.30 -9.25
N CYS A 384 -23.08 11.92 -8.72
CA CYS A 384 -21.76 11.29 -8.63
C CYS A 384 -21.17 11.23 -7.22
N GLY A 385 -21.81 11.87 -6.24
CA GLY A 385 -21.36 11.94 -4.84
C GLY A 385 -20.10 12.79 -4.65
N TYR A 386 -19.73 13.61 -5.63
CA TYR A 386 -18.57 14.51 -5.52
C TYR A 386 -18.84 15.59 -4.48
N ASP A 387 -17.87 15.81 -3.58
CA ASP A 387 -17.89 16.85 -2.56
C ASP A 387 -17.75 18.24 -3.19
N LEU A 388 -18.77 19.05 -2.99
CA LEU A 388 -18.96 20.39 -3.52
C LEU A 388 -18.55 21.47 -2.50
N HIS A 389 -18.18 21.14 -1.26
CA HIS A 389 -17.78 22.12 -0.23
C HIS A 389 -16.55 22.94 -0.65
N ALA A 390 -15.59 22.33 -1.34
CA ALA A 390 -14.33 22.99 -1.72
C ALA A 390 -14.41 23.79 -3.03
N GLN A 391 -15.58 23.86 -3.63
CA GLN A 391 -15.81 24.53 -4.91
C GLN A 391 -16.46 25.90 -4.66
N PRO A 392 -16.17 26.91 -5.50
CA PRO A 392 -16.77 28.24 -5.38
C PRO A 392 -18.31 28.16 -5.26
N ALA A 393 -18.91 28.99 -4.42
CA ALA A 393 -20.36 28.96 -4.17
C ALA A 393 -21.18 29.20 -5.44
N ASP A 394 -20.61 29.96 -6.38
CA ASP A 394 -21.15 30.35 -7.68
C ASP A 394 -20.93 29.30 -8.78
N ALA A 395 -20.21 28.20 -8.53
CA ALA A 395 -19.96 27.18 -9.54
C ALA A 395 -21.28 26.49 -9.97
N PRO A 396 -21.79 26.69 -11.19
CA PRO A 396 -23.15 26.26 -11.57
C PRO A 396 -23.25 24.75 -11.81
N HIS A 397 -22.13 24.08 -12.10
CA HIS A 397 -22.09 22.67 -12.45
C HIS A 397 -21.10 21.91 -11.59
N CYS A 398 -21.42 20.65 -11.32
CA CYS A 398 -20.49 19.71 -10.72
C CYS A 398 -19.31 19.46 -11.67
N PRO A 399 -18.05 19.68 -11.23
CA PRO A 399 -16.88 19.56 -12.09
C PRO A 399 -16.61 18.13 -12.56
N GLU A 400 -17.15 17.11 -11.86
CA GLU A 400 -16.95 15.70 -12.21
C GLU A 400 -17.96 15.21 -13.25
N CYS A 401 -19.24 15.57 -13.12
CA CYS A 401 -20.30 14.96 -13.94
C CYS A 401 -21.11 15.94 -14.77
N GLY A 402 -20.80 17.24 -14.69
CA GLY A 402 -21.49 18.30 -15.39
C GLY A 402 -22.93 18.53 -14.93
N ARG A 403 -23.44 17.79 -13.93
CA ARG A 403 -24.79 18.01 -13.39
C ARG A 403 -24.84 19.38 -12.74
N GLU A 404 -25.87 20.15 -13.08
CA GLU A 404 -26.16 21.43 -12.45
C GLU A 404 -26.24 21.26 -10.92
N ARG A 405 -25.67 22.21 -10.19
CA ARG A 405 -25.81 22.24 -8.73
C ARG A 405 -27.26 22.51 -8.38
N GLN A 406 -27.73 21.89 -7.30
CA GLN A 406 -29.05 22.18 -6.75
C GLN A 406 -29.15 23.58 -6.12
N THR A 407 -28.07 24.35 -6.16
CA THR A 407 -27.92 25.71 -5.63
C THR A 407 -27.58 26.68 -6.76
N THR A 408 -28.60 27.08 -7.51
CA THR A 408 -28.63 28.37 -8.20
C THR A 408 -29.51 29.30 -7.37
N GLY A 409 -28.88 30.13 -6.52
CA GLY A 409 -29.53 31.32 -5.96
C GLY A 409 -30.39 31.15 -4.69
N LEU A 410 -29.76 31.24 -3.52
CA LEU A 410 -30.30 32.04 -2.40
C LEU A 410 -29.36 33.22 -2.15
N THR A 411 -28.86 33.84 -3.23
CA THR A 411 -28.20 35.14 -3.16
C THR A 411 -29.27 36.19 -3.43
N SER A 412 -29.79 36.75 -2.34
CA SER A 412 -30.48 38.05 -2.24
C SER A 412 -31.46 38.40 -3.37
N ALA A 413 -32.76 38.18 -3.10
CA ALA A 413 -33.82 39.01 -3.68
C ALA A 413 -33.82 40.39 -3.00
#